data_AF-A0AAD6G2E3-F1
#
_entry.id   AF-A0AAD6G2E3-F1
#
_cell.length_a   1.000
_cell.length_b   1.000
_cell.length_c   1.000
_cell.angle_alpha   90.00
_cell.angle_beta   90.00
_cell.angle_gamma   90.00
#
_symmetry.space_group_name_H-M   'P 1'
#
loop_
_entity.id
_entity.type
_entity.pdbx_description
1 polymer ?
#
loop_
_entity_poly.entity_id
_entity_poly.type
_entity_poly.pdbx_seq_one_letter_code
_entity_poly.pdbx_strand_id
1 'polypeptide(L)'
;MLCTNIATTLGHLDEHSRNVIMGHARSGTFAYYVSVRDDTQFAFMETPARDALLKLACNSSLTRDASAPQDLTEPQKRSLEYDQELNRLKRECQGIRSDLIAEFHQLNKARCADPGRYNANRNLQNKVKARRKKIHDEAKEKVRAEFFENIGNHIIDQNYQGNPMKFEPDMSHIQPERKELADLEFKNRDVDTVDDAELIEDRIRSLELRLRLHGLHVPKALRKRVRFESMPLIKSEPQSFPWKSATGLECPACLGVPHTHPVAKQFEYSRKDALQRHFRTHRLPKTFPKGRQCDIPSCSEVLFTLPQYMLHQAECHNILL
;
A
#
# COMPACT_ATOMS: atom_id res chain seq x y z
N MET A 1 -26.50 3.38 17.96
CA MET A 1 -25.86 3.34 19.31
C MET A 1 -25.82 1.94 19.93
N LEU A 2 -26.35 0.89 19.30
CA LEU A 2 -26.36 -0.48 19.87
C LEU A 2 -25.13 -1.34 19.50
N CYS A 3 -24.33 -0.95 18.49
CA CYS A 3 -23.17 -1.75 18.05
C CYS A 3 -21.89 -1.58 18.90
N THR A 4 -21.81 -0.56 19.75
CA THR A 4 -20.62 -0.29 20.58
C THR A 4 -20.59 -1.11 21.87
N ASN A 5 -21.73 -1.61 22.37
CA ASN A 5 -21.80 -2.31 23.65
C ASN A 5 -21.59 -3.84 23.56
N ILE A 6 -21.76 -4.44 22.39
CA ILE A 6 -21.50 -5.89 22.19
C ILE A 6 -19.99 -6.15 22.01
N ALA A 7 -19.25 -5.19 21.43
CA ALA A 7 -17.82 -5.33 21.15
C ALA A 7 -16.89 -5.07 22.35
N THR A 8 -17.41 -4.53 23.45
CA THR A 8 -16.66 -4.30 24.70
C THR A 8 -16.76 -5.47 25.67
N THR A 9 -17.81 -6.29 25.57
CA THR A 9 -18.06 -7.43 26.47
C THR A 9 -17.45 -8.75 25.99
N LEU A 10 -17.10 -8.88 24.71
CA LEU A 10 -16.69 -10.15 24.10
C LEU A 10 -15.18 -10.45 24.06
N GLY A 11 -14.29 -9.62 24.64
CA GLY A 11 -12.87 -9.71 24.25
C GLY A 11 -11.80 -9.44 25.29
N HIS A 12 -12.12 -9.29 26.58
CA HIS A 12 -11.06 -9.16 27.57
C HIS A 12 -11.31 -10.10 28.75
N LEU A 13 -10.95 -11.37 28.54
CA LEU A 13 -10.78 -12.30 29.66
C LEU A 13 -9.74 -11.70 30.61
N ASP A 14 -10.11 -11.63 31.89
CA ASP A 14 -9.17 -11.27 32.94
C ASP A 14 -8.03 -12.31 32.97
N GLU A 15 -6.89 -11.92 33.54
CA GLU A 15 -5.67 -12.74 33.48
C GLU A 15 -5.89 -14.15 34.03
N HIS A 16 -6.74 -14.29 35.04
CA HIS A 16 -7.07 -15.58 35.63
C HIS A 16 -7.82 -16.49 34.65
N SER A 17 -8.91 -16.01 34.05
CA SER A 17 -9.70 -16.79 33.08
C SER A 17 -8.89 -17.16 31.83
N ARG A 18 -8.00 -16.27 31.38
CA ARG A 18 -7.08 -16.52 30.27
C ARG A 18 -6.14 -17.68 30.58
N ASN A 19 -5.60 -17.72 31.79
CA ASN A 19 -4.64 -18.76 32.19
C ASN A 19 -5.29 -20.14 32.30
N VAL A 20 -6.54 -20.18 32.77
CA VAL A 20 -7.32 -21.42 32.85
C VAL A 20 -7.64 -21.95 31.45
N ILE A 21 -8.09 -21.10 30.53
CA ILE A 21 -8.44 -21.50 29.16
C ILE A 21 -7.21 -21.92 28.35
N MET A 22 -6.07 -21.26 28.55
CA MET A 22 -4.80 -21.58 27.87
C MET A 22 -3.98 -22.68 28.60
N GLY A 23 -4.47 -23.24 29.72
CA GLY A 23 -3.79 -24.30 30.48
C GLY A 23 -2.51 -23.88 31.20
N HIS A 24 -2.32 -22.59 31.52
CA HIS A 24 -1.08 -22.05 32.08
C HIS A 24 -1.16 -21.84 33.60
N ALA A 25 -0.33 -22.53 34.38
CA ALA A 25 -0.29 -22.36 35.84
C ALA A 25 0.53 -21.14 36.34
N ARG A 26 1.36 -20.51 35.48
CA ARG A 26 2.24 -19.35 35.83
C ARG A 26 2.45 -18.39 34.64
N SER A 27 1.42 -17.63 34.30
CA SER A 27 1.40 -16.73 33.12
C SER A 27 2.33 -15.52 33.17
N GLY A 28 2.73 -15.07 34.36
CA GLY A 28 3.56 -13.87 34.53
C GLY A 28 4.89 -13.96 33.77
N THR A 29 5.41 -15.17 33.58
CA THR A 29 6.60 -15.45 32.78
C THR A 29 6.38 -15.23 31.27
N PHE A 30 5.19 -15.51 30.74
CA PHE A 30 4.87 -15.34 29.31
C PHE A 30 4.48 -13.91 28.93
N ALA A 31 4.05 -13.10 29.91
CA ALA A 31 3.67 -11.70 29.71
C ALA A 31 4.80 -10.81 29.17
N TYR A 32 6.06 -11.26 29.32
CA TYR A 32 7.27 -10.59 28.80
C TYR A 32 7.68 -11.03 27.38
N TYR A 33 7.24 -12.20 26.92
CA TYR A 33 7.67 -12.77 25.63
C TYR A 33 6.68 -12.54 24.49
N VAL A 34 5.41 -12.26 24.81
CA VAL A 34 4.37 -11.97 23.83
C VAL A 34 4.07 -10.47 23.85
N SER A 35 4.81 -9.70 23.05
CA SER A 35 4.54 -8.27 22.81
C SER A 35 3.27 -8.03 21.99
N VAL A 36 2.62 -9.09 21.52
CA VAL A 36 1.40 -9.08 20.71
C VAL A 36 0.28 -9.74 21.51
N ARG A 37 -0.14 -9.09 22.60
CA ARG A 37 -1.14 -9.63 23.55
C ARG A 37 -2.50 -9.93 22.91
N ASP A 38 -2.84 -9.25 21.82
CA ASP A 38 -4.15 -9.38 21.19
C ASP A 38 -4.20 -10.54 20.17
N ASP A 39 -3.21 -10.68 19.28
CA ASP A 39 -3.29 -11.69 18.20
C ASP A 39 -3.09 -13.15 18.68
N THR A 40 -2.36 -13.40 19.77
CA THR A 40 -2.11 -14.78 20.24
C THR A 40 -3.35 -15.44 20.85
N GLN A 41 -4.23 -14.66 21.48
CA GLN A 41 -5.47 -15.16 22.05
C GLN A 41 -6.48 -15.53 20.94
N PHE A 42 -6.61 -14.67 19.92
CA PHE A 42 -7.43 -14.95 18.75
C PHE A 42 -6.89 -16.15 17.96
N ALA A 43 -5.57 -16.24 17.79
CA ALA A 43 -4.92 -17.38 17.15
C ALA A 43 -5.17 -18.71 17.89
N PHE A 44 -5.16 -18.71 19.23
CA PHE A 44 -5.44 -19.92 20.02
C PHE A 44 -6.92 -20.32 20.00
N MET A 45 -7.83 -19.35 20.04
CA MET A 45 -9.28 -19.59 20.01
C MET A 45 -9.80 -19.85 18.58
N GLU A 46 -8.90 -19.99 17.59
CA GLU A 46 -9.22 -20.09 16.16
C GLU A 46 -10.19 -19.00 15.65
N THR A 47 -10.20 -17.85 16.34
CA THR A 47 -11.09 -16.75 16.02
C THR A 47 -10.32 -15.68 15.26
N PRO A 48 -10.90 -15.07 14.22
CA PRO A 48 -10.20 -14.00 13.50
C PRO A 48 -9.83 -12.87 14.47
N ALA A 49 -8.66 -12.24 14.27
CA ALA A 49 -8.24 -11.10 15.08
C ALA A 49 -9.36 -10.05 15.22
N ARG A 50 -9.46 -9.34 16.35
CA ARG A 50 -10.52 -8.33 16.58
C ARG A 50 -10.68 -7.36 15.43
N ASP A 51 -9.58 -6.88 14.87
CA ASP A 51 -9.57 -5.97 13.72
C ASP A 51 -10.11 -6.64 12.44
N ALA A 52 -9.87 -7.94 12.26
CA ALA A 52 -10.43 -8.73 11.18
C ALA A 52 -11.93 -8.96 11.37
N LEU A 53 -12.39 -9.27 12.60
CA LEU A 53 -13.81 -9.37 12.94
C LEU A 53 -14.53 -8.03 12.75
N LEU A 54 -13.93 -6.93 13.19
CA LEU A 54 -14.49 -5.59 12.98
C LEU A 54 -14.58 -5.23 11.49
N LYS A 55 -13.56 -5.57 10.69
CA LYS A 55 -13.61 -5.39 9.23
C LYS A 55 -14.64 -6.29 8.57
N LEU A 56 -14.75 -7.55 8.97
CA LEU A 56 -15.72 -8.50 8.44
C LEU A 56 -17.14 -8.06 8.79
N ALA A 57 -17.40 -7.68 10.04
CA ALA A 57 -18.67 -7.11 10.47
C ALA A 57 -18.99 -5.78 9.75
N CYS A 58 -17.96 -4.96 9.48
CA CYS A 58 -18.13 -3.76 8.65
C CYS A 58 -18.46 -4.10 7.19
N ASN A 59 -17.95 -5.21 6.66
CA ASN A 59 -18.26 -5.70 5.32
C ASN A 59 -19.66 -6.35 5.24
N SER A 60 -20.19 -6.82 6.38
CA SER A 60 -21.58 -7.27 6.50
C SER A 60 -22.61 -6.14 6.47
N SER A 61 -22.18 -4.87 6.45
CA SER A 61 -23.13 -3.77 6.26
C SER A 61 -23.57 -3.72 4.79
N LEU A 62 -24.87 -3.50 4.57
CA LEU A 62 -25.51 -3.42 3.24
C LEU A 62 -24.79 -2.52 2.22
N THR A 63 -24.04 -1.50 2.68
CA THR A 63 -23.33 -0.50 1.82
C THR A 63 -21.82 -0.73 1.68
N ARG A 64 -21.30 -1.85 2.21
CA ARG A 64 -19.86 -2.13 2.31
C ARG A 64 -19.50 -3.53 1.84
N ASP A 65 -20.08 -3.94 0.72
CA ASP A 65 -19.63 -5.13 -0.01
C ASP A 65 -18.18 -4.95 -0.52
N ALA A 66 -17.34 -5.95 -0.30
CA ALA A 66 -15.95 -5.98 -0.75
C ALA A 66 -15.82 -6.12 -2.28
N SER A 67 -16.83 -6.70 -2.93
CA SER A 67 -16.92 -6.86 -4.39
C SER A 67 -17.37 -5.58 -5.10
N ALA A 68 -17.86 -4.57 -4.36
CA ALA A 68 -18.28 -3.30 -4.94
C ALA A 68 -17.09 -2.59 -5.63
N PRO A 69 -17.28 -2.01 -6.84
CA PRO A 69 -16.25 -1.28 -7.54
C PRO A 69 -15.61 -0.19 -6.67
N GLN A 70 -14.30 -0.30 -6.46
CA GLN A 70 -13.53 0.67 -5.66
C GLN A 70 -13.04 1.86 -6.48
N ASP A 71 -12.91 1.69 -7.78
CA ASP A 71 -12.49 2.72 -8.73
C ASP A 71 -13.19 2.54 -10.07
N LEU A 72 -13.18 3.59 -10.89
CA LEU A 72 -13.73 3.54 -12.24
C LEU A 72 -12.82 2.75 -13.18
N THR A 73 -13.40 2.09 -14.17
CA THR A 73 -12.63 1.43 -15.23
C THR A 73 -11.93 2.48 -16.11
N GLU A 74 -10.82 2.11 -16.74
CA GLU A 74 -10.09 3.04 -17.64
C GLU A 74 -10.95 3.60 -18.79
N PRO A 75 -11.85 2.83 -19.44
CA PRO A 75 -12.80 3.38 -20.41
C PRO A 75 -13.73 4.44 -19.80
N GLN A 76 -14.27 4.20 -18.60
CA GLN A 76 -15.11 5.18 -17.90
C GLN A 76 -14.32 6.44 -17.55
N LYS A 77 -13.07 6.31 -17.08
CA LYS A 77 -12.21 7.47 -16.83
C LYS A 77 -11.99 8.31 -18.09
N ARG A 78 -11.78 7.66 -19.24
CA ARG A 78 -11.65 8.34 -20.53
C ARG A 78 -12.95 9.04 -20.95
N SER A 79 -14.12 8.42 -20.76
CA SER A 79 -15.39 9.06 -21.13
C SER A 79 -15.66 10.35 -20.36
N LEU A 80 -15.23 10.43 -19.10
CA LEU A 80 -15.40 11.63 -18.26
C LEU A 80 -14.55 12.82 -18.74
N GLU A 81 -13.47 12.60 -19.50
CA GLU A 81 -12.66 13.68 -20.06
C GLU A 81 -13.35 14.42 -21.21
N TYR A 82 -14.44 13.87 -21.76
CA TYR A 82 -15.25 14.50 -22.80
C TYR A 82 -16.35 15.43 -22.25
N ASP A 83 -16.45 15.62 -20.94
CA ASP A 83 -17.42 16.56 -20.34
C ASP A 83 -17.29 17.96 -20.95
N GLN A 84 -18.43 18.50 -21.42
CA GLN A 84 -18.46 19.76 -22.16
C GLN A 84 -17.95 20.93 -21.31
N GLU A 85 -18.34 20.98 -20.04
CA GLU A 85 -17.96 22.05 -19.12
C GLU A 85 -16.48 21.96 -18.74
N LEU A 86 -15.96 20.75 -18.50
CA LEU A 86 -14.53 20.51 -18.29
C LEU A 86 -13.72 20.97 -19.52
N ASN A 87 -14.18 20.65 -20.73
CA ASN A 87 -13.51 21.05 -21.96
C ASN A 87 -13.60 22.55 -22.24
N ARG A 88 -14.69 23.21 -21.84
CA ARG A 88 -14.82 24.66 -21.86
C ARG A 88 -13.80 25.30 -20.92
N LEU A 89 -13.76 24.88 -19.65
CA LEU A 89 -12.81 25.39 -18.65
C LEU A 89 -11.34 25.16 -19.06
N LYS A 90 -11.03 24.00 -19.67
CA LYS A 90 -9.71 23.73 -20.24
C LYS A 90 -9.35 24.72 -21.35
N ARG A 91 -10.28 24.99 -22.28
CA ARG A 91 -10.08 25.96 -23.37
C ARG A 91 -9.88 27.38 -22.84
N GLU A 92 -10.71 27.83 -21.90
CA GLU A 92 -10.56 29.14 -21.26
C GLU A 92 -9.21 29.25 -20.52
N CYS A 93 -8.81 28.21 -19.78
CA CYS A 93 -7.52 28.17 -19.10
C CYS A 93 -6.33 28.19 -20.09
N GLN A 94 -6.43 27.45 -21.19
CA GLN A 94 -5.41 27.45 -22.25
C GLN A 94 -5.34 28.81 -22.95
N GLY A 95 -6.46 29.48 -23.22
CA GLY A 95 -6.50 30.81 -23.81
C GLY A 95 -5.73 31.83 -22.95
N ILE A 96 -6.12 31.99 -21.68
CA ILE A 96 -5.43 32.93 -20.78
C ILE A 96 -3.95 32.57 -20.62
N ARG A 97 -3.63 31.27 -20.54
CA ARG A 97 -2.24 30.82 -20.46
C ARG A 97 -1.46 31.22 -21.70
N SER A 98 -2.00 31.01 -22.89
CA SER A 98 -1.36 31.36 -24.16
C SER A 98 -1.17 32.88 -24.28
N ASP A 99 -2.17 33.68 -23.91
CA ASP A 99 -2.05 35.14 -23.98
C ASP A 99 -0.98 35.66 -23.02
N LEU A 100 -0.93 35.13 -21.79
CA LEU A 100 0.11 35.49 -20.81
C LEU A 100 1.51 35.09 -21.28
N ILE A 101 1.63 33.97 -22.01
CA ILE A 101 2.91 33.53 -22.58
C ILE A 101 3.27 34.39 -23.79
N ALA A 102 2.32 34.75 -24.65
CA ALA A 102 2.59 35.63 -25.79
C ALA A 102 3.14 36.98 -25.33
N GLU A 103 2.52 37.57 -24.30
CA GLU A 103 2.87 38.91 -23.81
C GLU A 103 4.14 38.92 -22.93
N PHE A 104 4.29 37.98 -22.00
CA PHE A 104 5.38 38.00 -21.02
C PHE A 104 6.47 36.95 -21.26
N HIS A 105 6.30 36.09 -22.27
CA HIS A 105 7.14 34.94 -22.65
C HIS A 105 7.24 33.83 -21.58
N GLN A 106 7.00 34.16 -20.31
CA GLN A 106 7.03 33.26 -19.17
C GLN A 106 5.93 33.62 -18.16
N LEU A 107 5.23 32.61 -17.65
CA LEU A 107 4.16 32.80 -16.65
C LEU A 107 4.66 33.39 -15.32
N ASN A 108 5.92 33.14 -14.95
CA ASN A 108 6.51 33.72 -13.74
C ASN A 108 6.70 35.24 -13.85
N LYS A 109 6.97 35.75 -15.07
CA LYS A 109 7.05 37.19 -15.33
C LYS A 109 5.67 37.82 -15.31
N ALA A 110 4.68 37.14 -15.91
CA ALA A 110 3.27 37.53 -15.84
C ALA A 110 2.77 37.66 -14.39
N ARG A 111 3.24 36.82 -13.46
CA ARG A 111 2.86 36.92 -12.04
C ARG A 111 3.19 38.29 -11.42
N CYS A 112 4.32 38.87 -11.80
CA CYS A 112 4.76 40.16 -11.28
C CYS A 112 4.22 41.34 -12.09
N ALA A 113 4.09 41.17 -13.41
CA ALA A 113 3.66 42.23 -14.33
C ALA A 113 2.13 42.40 -14.41
N ASP A 114 1.37 41.31 -14.37
CA ASP A 114 -0.09 41.31 -14.30
C ASP A 114 -0.59 40.22 -13.32
N PRO A 115 -0.63 40.54 -12.02
CA PRO A 115 -1.12 39.63 -10.99
C PRO A 115 -2.59 39.25 -11.19
N GLY A 116 -3.39 40.11 -11.82
CA GLY A 116 -4.82 39.90 -12.04
C GLY A 116 -5.08 38.75 -12.99
N ARG A 117 -4.53 38.82 -14.21
CA ARG A 117 -4.65 37.75 -15.21
C ARG A 117 -3.96 36.47 -14.78
N TYR A 118 -2.83 36.56 -14.09
CA TYR A 118 -2.16 35.40 -13.51
C TYR A 118 -3.06 34.67 -12.49
N ASN A 119 -3.69 35.42 -11.56
CA ASN A 119 -4.61 34.86 -10.59
C ASN A 119 -5.88 34.31 -11.25
N ALA A 120 -6.39 34.95 -12.31
CA ALA A 120 -7.51 34.43 -13.10
C ALA A 120 -7.18 33.06 -13.71
N ASN A 121 -6.00 32.90 -14.31
CA ASN A 121 -5.52 31.61 -14.82
C ASN A 121 -5.41 30.55 -13.70
N ARG A 122 -4.85 30.93 -12.55
CA ARG A 122 -4.75 30.03 -11.39
C ARG A 122 -6.13 29.59 -10.89
N ASN A 123 -7.09 30.51 -10.84
CA ASN A 123 -8.47 30.22 -10.44
C ASN A 123 -9.15 29.28 -11.45
N LEU A 124 -8.95 29.48 -12.75
CA LEU A 124 -9.44 28.56 -13.78
C LEU A 124 -8.80 27.17 -13.65
N GLN A 125 -7.50 27.06 -13.39
CA GLN A 125 -6.84 25.76 -13.15
C GLN A 125 -7.45 25.05 -11.94
N ASN A 126 -7.74 25.78 -10.87
CA ASN A 126 -8.41 25.21 -9.69
C ASN A 126 -9.85 24.77 -10.03
N LYS A 127 -10.59 25.53 -10.84
CA LYS A 127 -11.92 25.13 -11.33
C LYS A 127 -11.86 23.87 -12.19
N VAL A 128 -10.87 23.74 -13.09
CA VAL A 128 -10.66 22.51 -13.89
C VAL A 128 -10.41 21.30 -12.97
N LYS A 129 -9.52 21.43 -11.98
CA LYS A 129 -9.23 20.36 -11.01
C LYS A 129 -10.47 19.99 -10.19
N ALA A 130 -11.21 20.99 -9.70
CA ALA A 130 -12.42 20.79 -8.92
C ALA A 130 -13.52 20.12 -9.75
N ARG A 131 -13.75 20.58 -10.99
CA ARG A 131 -14.74 19.99 -11.90
C ARG A 131 -14.39 18.54 -12.25
N ARG A 132 -13.14 18.27 -12.61
CA ARG A 132 -12.67 16.89 -12.89
C ARG A 132 -12.88 15.98 -11.69
N LYS A 133 -12.51 16.44 -10.48
CA LYS A 133 -12.74 15.68 -9.25
C LYS A 133 -14.23 15.42 -9.02
N LYS A 134 -15.07 16.45 -9.15
CA LYS A 134 -16.52 16.34 -8.97
C LYS A 134 -17.14 15.30 -9.91
N ILE A 135 -16.83 15.37 -11.21
CA ILE A 135 -17.33 14.41 -12.20
C ILE A 135 -16.86 12.99 -11.88
N HIS A 136 -15.61 12.82 -11.47
CA HIS A 136 -15.08 11.51 -11.10
C HIS A 136 -15.76 10.95 -9.85
N ASP A 137 -15.95 11.77 -8.82
CA ASP A 137 -16.61 11.39 -7.58
C ASP A 137 -18.10 11.05 -7.85
N GLU A 138 -18.79 11.84 -8.66
CA GLU A 138 -20.18 11.60 -9.09
C GLU A 138 -20.32 10.29 -9.89
N ALA A 139 -19.43 10.05 -10.86
CA ALA A 139 -19.43 8.83 -11.64
C ALA A 139 -19.11 7.60 -10.77
N LYS A 140 -18.16 7.72 -9.85
CA LYS A 140 -17.83 6.65 -8.90
C LYS A 140 -19.01 6.34 -7.98
N GLU A 141 -19.67 7.37 -7.45
CA GLU A 141 -20.86 7.20 -6.63
C GLU A 141 -21.99 6.54 -7.41
N LYS A 142 -22.19 6.94 -8.67
CA LYS A 142 -23.21 6.33 -9.55
C LYS A 142 -22.94 4.85 -9.81
N VAL A 143 -21.72 4.49 -10.19
CA VAL A 143 -21.33 3.08 -10.40
C VAL A 143 -21.49 2.27 -9.11
N ARG A 144 -21.14 2.86 -7.97
CA ARG A 144 -21.32 2.21 -6.66
C ARG A 144 -22.79 2.03 -6.32
N ALA A 145 -23.62 3.04 -6.55
CA ALA A 145 -25.07 2.98 -6.31
C ALA A 145 -25.74 1.94 -7.22
N GLU A 146 -25.43 1.96 -8.53
CA GLU A 146 -25.91 0.98 -9.52
C GLU A 146 -25.51 -0.44 -9.14
N PHE A 147 -24.30 -0.63 -8.61
CA PHE A 147 -23.85 -1.92 -8.09
C PHE A 147 -24.75 -2.38 -6.95
N PHE A 148 -24.93 -1.57 -5.90
CA PHE A 148 -25.74 -1.99 -4.74
C PHE A 148 -27.24 -2.15 -5.07
N GLU A 149 -27.75 -1.40 -6.04
CA GLU A 149 -29.14 -1.54 -6.51
C GLU A 149 -29.35 -2.83 -7.29
N ASN A 150 -28.37 -3.25 -8.11
CA ASN A 150 -28.54 -4.35 -9.05
C ASN A 150 -27.83 -5.66 -8.66
N ILE A 151 -26.91 -5.65 -7.69
CA ILE A 151 -26.14 -6.85 -7.32
C ILE A 151 -27.03 -7.99 -6.85
N GLY A 152 -28.11 -7.68 -6.10
CA GLY A 152 -29.08 -8.68 -5.68
C GLY A 152 -29.76 -9.37 -6.87
N ASN A 153 -30.25 -8.58 -7.83
CA ASN A 153 -30.85 -9.10 -9.07
C ASN A 153 -29.83 -9.94 -9.85
N HIS A 154 -28.60 -9.45 -9.97
CA HIS A 154 -27.56 -10.16 -10.70
C HIS A 154 -27.20 -11.51 -10.06
N ILE A 155 -27.13 -11.58 -8.72
CA ILE A 155 -26.90 -12.84 -7.99
C ILE A 155 -28.07 -13.82 -8.20
N ILE A 156 -29.31 -13.33 -8.14
CA ILE A 156 -30.51 -14.15 -8.37
C ILE A 156 -30.49 -14.72 -9.79
N ASP A 157 -30.24 -13.88 -10.79
CA ASP A 157 -30.18 -14.28 -12.20
C ASP A 157 -29.07 -15.30 -12.47
N GLN A 158 -27.87 -15.06 -11.92
CA GLN A 158 -26.74 -15.98 -12.06
C GLN A 158 -26.99 -17.34 -11.40
N ASN A 159 -27.61 -17.35 -10.22
CA ASN A 159 -28.03 -18.58 -9.55
C ASN A 159 -29.10 -19.32 -10.34
N TYR A 160 -30.07 -18.61 -10.93
CA TYR A 160 -31.11 -19.22 -11.77
C TYR A 160 -30.51 -19.87 -13.03
N GLN A 161 -29.47 -19.26 -13.60
CA GLN A 161 -28.74 -19.81 -14.75
C GLN A 161 -27.79 -20.97 -14.38
N GLY A 162 -27.72 -21.38 -13.11
CA GLY A 162 -26.83 -22.44 -12.64
C GLY A 162 -25.35 -22.05 -12.58
N ASN A 163 -25.04 -20.77 -12.70
CA ASN A 163 -23.67 -20.23 -12.67
C ASN A 163 -23.48 -19.33 -11.45
N PRO A 164 -23.35 -19.89 -10.24
CA PRO A 164 -23.22 -19.10 -9.03
C PRO A 164 -21.97 -18.21 -9.10
N MET A 165 -22.13 -16.96 -8.68
CA MET A 165 -21.05 -15.97 -8.69
C MET A 165 -19.90 -16.44 -7.78
N LYS A 166 -18.71 -16.66 -8.36
CA LYS A 166 -17.51 -16.94 -7.58
C LYS A 166 -16.79 -15.64 -7.30
N PHE A 167 -16.61 -15.33 -6.01
CA PHE A 167 -15.77 -14.23 -5.58
C PHE A 167 -14.32 -14.71 -5.47
N GLU A 168 -13.46 -14.20 -6.36
CA GLU A 168 -12.02 -14.40 -6.27
C GLU A 168 -11.37 -13.13 -5.71
N PRO A 169 -10.92 -13.13 -4.45
CA PRO A 169 -10.20 -11.99 -3.90
C PRO A 169 -8.87 -11.80 -4.64
N ASP A 170 -8.51 -10.55 -4.94
CA ASP A 170 -7.15 -10.22 -5.40
C ASP A 170 -6.17 -10.46 -4.25
N MET A 171 -5.38 -11.53 -4.34
CA MET A 171 -4.38 -11.90 -3.34
C MET A 171 -2.96 -11.46 -3.73
N SER A 172 -2.80 -10.71 -4.83
CA SER A 172 -1.50 -10.39 -5.43
C SER A 172 -0.55 -9.58 -4.55
N HIS A 173 -1.08 -8.95 -3.51
CA HIS A 173 -0.36 -8.12 -2.55
C HIS A 173 0.01 -8.86 -1.25
N ILE A 174 -0.37 -10.12 -1.12
CA ILE A 174 -0.03 -10.96 0.03
C ILE A 174 1.38 -11.51 -0.15
N GLN A 175 2.21 -11.37 0.89
CA GLN A 175 3.58 -11.91 0.89
C GLN A 175 3.54 -13.44 0.90
N PRO A 176 4.38 -14.12 0.10
CA PRO A 176 4.37 -15.58 0.01
C PRO A 176 4.68 -16.25 1.36
N GLU A 177 5.57 -15.67 2.17
CA GLU A 177 5.90 -16.20 3.50
C GLU A 177 4.71 -16.15 4.44
N ARG A 178 3.81 -15.16 4.30
CA ARG A 178 2.57 -15.09 5.09
C ARG A 178 1.56 -16.15 4.66
N LYS A 179 1.52 -16.44 3.36
CA LYS A 179 0.66 -17.49 2.81
C LYS A 179 1.15 -18.85 3.30
N GLU A 180 2.44 -19.14 3.17
CA GLU A 180 3.03 -20.38 3.65
C GLU A 180 2.88 -20.54 5.18
N LEU A 181 3.03 -19.46 5.95
CA LEU A 181 2.82 -19.50 7.40
C LEU A 181 1.35 -19.80 7.74
N ALA A 182 0.40 -19.21 7.02
CA ALA A 182 -1.02 -19.50 7.22
C ALA A 182 -1.36 -20.96 6.85
N ASP A 183 -0.86 -21.44 5.71
CA ASP A 183 -1.06 -22.82 5.27
C ASP A 183 -0.42 -23.83 6.25
N LEU A 184 0.66 -23.43 6.94
CA LEU A 184 1.36 -24.24 7.93
C LEU A 184 0.63 -24.27 9.29
N GLU A 185 0.18 -23.12 9.77
CA GLU A 185 -0.42 -22.96 11.11
C GLU A 185 -1.91 -23.33 11.14
N PHE A 186 -2.62 -23.22 10.00
CA PHE A 186 -4.07 -23.45 9.91
C PHE A 186 -4.41 -24.70 9.07
N LYS A 187 -3.72 -25.82 9.33
CA LYS A 187 -4.01 -27.09 8.66
C LYS A 187 -5.28 -27.80 9.17
N ASN A 188 -5.89 -27.30 10.25
CA ASN A 188 -7.09 -27.88 10.90
C ASN A 188 -6.97 -29.39 11.15
N ARG A 189 -5.84 -29.83 11.71
CA ARG A 189 -5.56 -31.24 11.99
C ARG A 189 -5.77 -31.52 13.48
N ASP A 190 -6.32 -32.68 13.79
CA ASP A 190 -6.44 -33.14 15.16
C ASP A 190 -5.04 -33.49 15.70
N VAL A 191 -4.61 -32.80 16.75
CA VAL A 191 -3.25 -32.93 17.33
C VAL A 191 -3.00 -34.36 17.81
N ASP A 192 -4.04 -35.05 18.27
CA ASP A 192 -3.94 -36.44 18.76
C ASP A 192 -3.68 -37.46 17.62
N THR A 193 -3.82 -37.03 16.36
CA THR A 193 -3.60 -37.87 15.17
C THR A 193 -2.27 -37.60 14.47
N VAL A 194 -1.53 -36.57 14.89
CA VAL A 194 -0.28 -36.14 14.26
C VAL A 194 0.90 -36.66 15.09
N ASP A 195 1.92 -37.17 14.40
CA ASP A 195 3.14 -37.64 15.04
C ASP A 195 3.93 -36.48 15.68
N ASP A 196 4.54 -36.72 16.84
CA ASP A 196 5.30 -35.72 17.58
C ASP A 196 6.45 -35.16 16.75
N ALA A 197 7.09 -35.97 15.89
CA ALA A 197 8.16 -35.51 15.02
C ALA A 197 7.64 -34.49 14.00
N GLU A 198 6.46 -34.71 13.42
CA GLU A 198 5.84 -33.80 12.45
C GLU A 198 5.45 -32.47 13.11
N LEU A 199 4.95 -32.49 14.35
CA LEU A 199 4.65 -31.27 15.10
C LEU A 199 5.89 -30.41 15.37
N ILE A 200 7.03 -31.06 15.65
CA ILE A 200 8.31 -30.37 15.84
C ILE A 200 8.82 -29.78 14.52
N GLU A 201 8.71 -30.50 13.40
CA GLU A 201 9.06 -29.99 12.07
C GLU A 201 8.20 -28.78 11.67
N ASP A 202 6.88 -28.86 11.85
CA ASP A 202 5.96 -27.75 11.60
C ASP A 202 6.32 -26.53 12.46
N ARG A 203 6.72 -26.75 13.72
CA ARG A 203 7.15 -25.68 14.62
C ARG A 203 8.47 -25.04 14.19
N ILE A 204 9.46 -25.83 13.79
CA ILE A 204 10.74 -25.32 13.24
C ILE A 204 10.45 -24.49 11.99
N ARG A 205 9.64 -25.01 11.07
CA ARG A 205 9.28 -24.33 9.84
C ARG A 205 8.50 -23.03 10.09
N SER A 206 7.58 -23.01 11.05
CA SER A 206 6.88 -21.78 11.45
C SER A 206 7.85 -20.73 11.98
N LEU A 207 8.81 -21.13 12.85
CA LEU A 207 9.84 -20.23 13.35
C LEU A 207 10.73 -19.68 12.24
N GLU A 208 11.16 -20.53 11.31
CA GLU A 208 11.93 -20.10 10.14
C GLU A 208 11.17 -19.10 9.27
N LEU A 209 9.88 -19.36 8.98
CA LEU A 209 9.04 -18.47 8.20
C LEU A 209 8.81 -17.13 8.91
N ARG A 210 8.62 -17.14 10.23
CA ARG A 210 8.50 -15.92 11.05
C ARG A 210 9.81 -15.13 11.06
N LEU A 211 10.96 -15.80 11.14
CA LEU A 211 12.28 -15.17 11.04
C LEU A 211 12.52 -14.57 9.65
N ARG A 212 12.17 -15.29 8.58
CA ARG A 212 12.21 -14.77 7.21
C ARG A 212 11.31 -13.54 7.08
N LEU A 213 10.06 -13.61 7.56
CA LEU A 213 9.12 -12.49 7.54
C LEU A 213 9.63 -11.28 8.35
N HIS A 214 10.23 -11.51 9.52
CA HIS A 214 10.83 -10.45 10.33
C HIS A 214 12.03 -9.80 9.62
N GLY A 215 12.81 -10.60 8.88
CA GLY A 215 13.90 -10.14 8.03
C GLY A 215 13.43 -9.38 6.78
N LEU A 216 12.14 -9.38 6.46
CA LEU A 216 11.57 -8.70 5.30
C LEU A 216 10.97 -7.34 5.67
N HIS A 217 11.72 -6.29 5.42
CA HIS A 217 11.19 -4.93 5.48
C HIS A 217 10.51 -4.56 4.15
N VAL A 218 9.21 -4.24 4.21
CA VAL A 218 8.50 -3.55 3.11
C VAL A 218 8.01 -2.21 3.63
N PRO A 219 8.50 -1.07 3.08
CA PRO A 219 8.05 0.26 3.47
C PRO A 219 6.52 0.35 3.43
N LYS A 220 5.91 0.93 4.47
CA LYS A 220 4.42 0.97 4.61
C LYS A 220 3.72 1.52 3.37
N ALA A 221 4.33 2.49 2.69
CA ALA A 221 3.80 3.12 1.47
C ALA A 221 3.76 2.18 0.25
N LEU A 222 4.59 1.11 0.25
CA LEU A 222 4.73 0.17 -0.86
C LEU A 222 3.91 -1.11 -0.69
N ARG A 223 3.43 -1.42 0.53
CA ARG A 223 2.70 -2.66 0.83
C ARG A 223 1.48 -2.93 -0.06
N LYS A 224 0.78 -1.88 -0.54
CA LYS A 224 -0.40 -1.99 -1.42
C LYS A 224 -0.09 -1.84 -2.91
N ARG A 225 1.16 -1.52 -3.25
CA ARG A 225 1.59 -1.20 -4.64
C ARG A 225 2.50 -2.25 -5.22
N VAL A 226 3.14 -3.05 -4.36
CA VAL A 226 3.96 -4.18 -4.74
C VAL A 226 3.05 -5.39 -4.96
N ARG A 227 3.14 -5.97 -6.16
CA ARG A 227 2.55 -7.27 -6.48
C ARG A 227 3.62 -8.32 -6.30
N PHE A 228 3.38 -9.30 -5.42
CA PHE A 228 4.35 -10.35 -5.08
C PHE A 228 4.21 -11.58 -6.00
N GLU A 229 3.07 -11.77 -6.67
CA GLU A 229 2.81 -12.89 -7.59
C GLU A 229 3.65 -12.86 -8.87
N SER A 230 4.09 -11.68 -9.32
CA SER A 230 4.92 -11.54 -10.51
C SER A 230 6.40 -11.66 -10.17
N MET A 231 6.86 -12.88 -9.88
CA MET A 231 8.29 -13.18 -9.89
C MET A 231 8.72 -13.60 -11.29
N PRO A 232 9.53 -12.82 -12.03
CA PRO A 232 10.57 -13.45 -12.81
C PRO A 232 11.53 -14.12 -11.82
N LEU A 233 11.89 -15.37 -12.09
CA LEU A 233 12.90 -16.13 -11.36
C LEU A 233 14.06 -15.17 -11.02
N ILE A 234 14.32 -14.94 -9.73
CA ILE A 234 15.48 -14.16 -9.31
C ILE A 234 16.69 -14.93 -9.83
N LYS A 235 17.25 -14.50 -10.96
CA LYS A 235 18.58 -14.93 -11.36
C LYS A 235 19.49 -14.46 -10.24
N SER A 236 19.99 -15.41 -9.45
CA SER A 236 20.95 -15.23 -8.37
C SER A 236 22.31 -14.74 -8.86
N GLU A 237 22.44 -14.38 -10.13
CA GLU A 237 23.61 -13.69 -10.63
C GLU A 237 23.60 -12.26 -10.10
N PRO A 238 24.72 -11.78 -9.52
CA PRO A 238 24.86 -10.38 -9.18
C PRO A 238 24.76 -9.58 -10.48
N GLN A 239 23.55 -9.07 -10.78
CA GLN A 239 23.38 -8.13 -11.86
C GLN A 239 24.31 -6.96 -11.58
N SER A 240 25.25 -6.71 -12.48
CA SER A 240 26.06 -5.50 -12.42
C SER A 240 25.09 -4.34 -12.58
N PHE A 241 24.71 -3.70 -11.48
CA PHE A 241 23.92 -2.50 -11.54
C PHE A 241 24.74 -1.50 -12.36
N PRO A 242 24.21 -0.97 -13.48
CA PRO A 242 24.90 0.08 -14.19
C PRO A 242 25.13 1.23 -13.22
N TRP A 243 26.30 1.87 -13.30
CA TRP A 243 26.66 3.03 -12.47
C TRP A 243 25.59 4.14 -12.47
N LYS A 244 24.70 4.14 -13.46
CA LYS A 244 23.59 5.08 -13.64
C LYS A 244 22.27 4.32 -13.72
N SER A 245 21.28 4.76 -12.95
CA SER A 245 19.91 4.26 -13.08
C SER A 245 19.39 4.56 -14.49
N ALA A 246 18.87 3.54 -15.18
CA ALA A 246 18.33 3.70 -16.53
C ALA A 246 17.06 4.57 -16.53
N THR A 247 16.25 4.44 -15.48
CA THR A 247 14.97 5.15 -15.35
C THR A 247 15.06 6.36 -14.42
N GLY A 248 16.02 6.39 -13.48
CA GLY A 248 16.15 7.46 -12.48
C GLY A 248 14.98 7.50 -11.49
N LEU A 249 14.17 6.44 -11.45
CA LEU A 249 12.91 6.36 -10.72
C LEU A 249 12.94 5.33 -9.57
N GLU A 250 14.13 4.83 -9.25
CA GLU A 250 14.40 3.91 -8.16
C GLU A 250 14.77 4.68 -6.88
N CYS A 251 14.46 4.13 -5.71
CA CYS A 251 14.82 4.77 -4.44
C CYS A 251 16.16 4.23 -3.91
N PRO A 252 17.24 5.04 -3.88
CA PRO A 252 18.54 4.57 -3.43
C PRO A 252 18.51 4.17 -1.95
N ALA A 253 17.80 4.90 -1.10
CA ALA A 253 17.63 4.51 0.30
C ALA A 253 16.90 3.16 0.49
N CYS A 254 16.04 2.74 -0.44
CA CYS A 254 15.44 1.39 -0.39
C CYS A 254 16.42 0.32 -0.89
N LEU A 255 17.22 0.63 -1.91
CA LEU A 255 18.24 -0.26 -2.47
C LEU A 255 19.32 -0.63 -1.43
N GLY A 256 19.81 0.34 -0.67
CA GLY A 256 20.91 0.13 0.28
C GLY A 256 20.52 -0.55 1.60
N VAL A 257 19.23 -0.76 1.87
CA VAL A 257 18.80 -1.45 3.10
C VAL A 257 18.89 -2.97 2.89
N PRO A 258 19.81 -3.68 3.56
CA PRO A 258 20.06 -5.10 3.29
C PRO A 258 18.81 -5.96 3.48
N HIS A 259 17.99 -5.63 4.48
CA HIS A 259 16.78 -6.37 4.88
C HIS A 259 15.50 -5.97 4.13
N THR A 260 15.59 -5.18 3.05
CA THR A 260 14.40 -4.84 2.24
C THR A 260 14.11 -5.95 1.23
N HIS A 261 12.83 -6.32 1.07
CA HIS A 261 12.41 -7.32 0.10
C HIS A 261 12.87 -6.95 -1.34
N PRO A 262 13.38 -7.89 -2.16
CA PRO A 262 13.94 -7.60 -3.49
C PRO A 262 13.02 -6.76 -4.39
N VAL A 263 11.73 -7.10 -4.42
CA VAL A 263 10.72 -6.37 -5.22
C VAL A 263 10.51 -4.93 -4.72
N ALA A 264 10.63 -4.70 -3.41
CA ALA A 264 10.54 -3.35 -2.86
C ALA A 264 11.83 -2.55 -3.07
N LYS A 265 13.00 -3.22 -3.16
CA LYS A 265 14.28 -2.62 -3.53
C LYS A 265 14.25 -2.11 -4.97
N GLN A 266 13.76 -2.93 -5.89
CA GLN A 266 13.68 -2.64 -7.33
C GLN A 266 12.39 -1.92 -7.74
N PHE A 267 11.64 -1.35 -6.79
CA PHE A 267 10.38 -0.70 -7.12
C PHE A 267 10.63 0.60 -7.90
N GLU A 268 10.20 0.63 -9.15
CA GLU A 268 10.24 1.81 -10.00
C GLU A 268 9.00 2.68 -9.80
N TYR A 269 9.21 3.95 -9.42
CA TYR A 269 8.12 4.90 -9.29
C TYR A 269 7.67 5.40 -10.66
N SER A 270 6.36 5.54 -10.87
CA SER A 270 5.84 6.05 -12.15
C SER A 270 6.20 7.51 -12.46
N ARG A 271 6.58 8.31 -11.45
CA ARG A 271 6.92 9.72 -11.58
C ARG A 271 7.97 10.15 -10.56
N LYS A 272 8.84 11.09 -10.95
CA LYS A 272 9.86 11.71 -10.09
C LYS A 272 9.28 12.29 -8.79
N ASP A 273 8.19 13.04 -8.85
CA ASP A 273 7.56 13.60 -7.64
C ASP A 273 7.12 12.53 -6.64
N ALA A 274 6.74 11.34 -7.12
CA ALA A 274 6.36 10.23 -6.27
C ALA A 274 7.59 9.62 -5.58
N LEU A 275 8.70 9.49 -6.30
CA LEU A 275 10.00 9.09 -5.75
C LEU A 275 10.47 10.09 -4.68
N GLN A 276 10.47 11.39 -4.97
CA GLN A 276 10.90 12.40 -3.99
C GLN A 276 10.03 12.39 -2.73
N ARG A 277 8.70 12.25 -2.88
CA ARG A 277 7.78 12.15 -1.74
C ARG A 277 8.06 10.90 -0.92
N HIS A 278 8.35 9.77 -1.58
CA HIS A 278 8.73 8.54 -0.90
C HIS A 278 10.08 8.67 -0.19
N PHE A 279 11.09 9.24 -0.84
CA PHE A 279 12.42 9.40 -0.27
C PHE A 279 12.38 10.17 1.07
N ARG A 280 11.54 11.21 1.16
CA ARG A 280 11.31 11.96 2.41
C ARG A 280 10.75 11.10 3.56
N THR A 281 10.10 9.97 3.26
CA THR A 281 9.58 9.06 4.30
C THR A 281 10.67 8.32 5.07
N HIS A 282 11.87 8.19 4.50
CA HIS A 282 13.04 7.61 5.17
C HIS A 282 13.59 8.50 6.30
N ARG A 283 13.19 9.78 6.35
CA ARG A 283 13.56 10.74 7.41
C ARG A 283 15.06 10.73 7.71
N LEU A 284 15.89 10.76 6.66
CA LEU A 284 17.33 10.80 6.82
C LEU A 284 17.77 12.07 7.56
N PRO A 285 18.74 11.98 8.49
CA PRO A 285 19.24 13.16 9.17
C PRO A 285 19.92 14.11 8.19
N LYS A 286 19.87 15.42 8.48
CA LYS A 286 20.49 16.44 7.62
C LYS A 286 22.01 16.30 7.54
N THR A 287 22.61 15.80 8.61
CA THR A 287 24.04 15.53 8.76
C THR A 287 24.25 14.06 9.10
N PHE A 288 25.32 13.48 8.59
CA PHE A 288 25.75 12.12 8.85
C PHE A 288 27.07 12.18 9.65
N PRO A 289 27.03 12.14 10.99
CA PRO A 289 28.21 12.38 11.83
C PRO A 289 29.35 11.38 11.60
N LYS A 290 29.02 10.17 11.16
CA LYS A 290 29.99 9.10 10.83
C LYS A 290 30.20 8.93 9.32
N GLY A 291 29.67 9.84 8.51
CA GLY A 291 29.48 9.64 7.08
C GLY A 291 28.41 8.58 6.78
N ARG A 292 27.81 8.67 5.60
CA ARG A 292 26.92 7.66 5.04
C ARG A 292 27.47 7.23 3.68
N GLN A 293 27.73 5.94 3.52
CA GLN A 293 28.08 5.39 2.22
C GLN A 293 26.88 5.48 1.26
N CYS A 294 27.14 5.75 -0.02
CA CYS A 294 26.12 5.69 -1.06
C CYS A 294 25.38 4.34 -1.03
N ASP A 295 24.05 4.40 -1.11
CA ASP A 295 23.18 3.22 -0.99
C ASP A 295 23.05 2.42 -2.30
N ILE A 296 23.73 2.86 -3.38
CA ILE A 296 23.73 2.15 -4.66
C ILE A 296 24.83 1.07 -4.65
N PRO A 297 24.48 -0.19 -4.98
CA PRO A 297 25.47 -1.25 -5.13
C PRO A 297 26.58 -0.79 -6.09
N SER A 298 27.84 -1.02 -5.69
CA SER A 298 29.04 -0.60 -6.45
C SER A 298 29.46 0.88 -6.32
N CYS A 299 28.77 1.70 -5.53
CA CYS A 299 29.27 3.03 -5.16
C CYS A 299 29.90 3.03 -3.75
N SER A 300 31.14 3.52 -3.66
CA SER A 300 31.91 3.59 -2.41
C SER A 300 32.02 4.99 -1.83
N GLU A 301 31.31 5.97 -2.40
CA GLU A 301 31.37 7.36 -1.98
C GLU A 301 30.78 7.52 -0.57
N VAL A 302 31.48 8.24 0.31
CA VAL A 302 31.02 8.53 1.68
C VAL A 302 30.62 10.00 1.79
N LEU A 303 29.39 10.22 2.21
CA LEU A 303 28.74 11.52 2.19
C LEU A 303 28.41 11.97 3.61
N PHE A 304 28.66 13.23 3.94
CA PHE A 304 28.53 13.74 5.32
C PHE A 304 27.26 14.56 5.54
N THR A 305 26.56 14.94 4.48
CA THR A 305 25.32 15.71 4.56
C THR A 305 24.26 15.20 3.59
N LEU A 306 22.98 15.37 3.93
CA LEU A 306 21.86 14.99 3.08
C LEU A 306 21.87 15.72 1.72
N PRO A 307 22.18 17.03 1.62
CA PRO A 307 22.28 17.71 0.33
C PRO A 307 23.41 17.15 -0.55
N GLN A 308 24.58 16.87 0.02
CA GLN A 308 25.68 16.21 -0.71
C GLN A 308 25.24 14.84 -1.22
N TYR A 309 24.53 14.08 -0.39
CA TYR A 309 23.99 12.80 -0.80
C TYR A 309 23.01 12.94 -1.97
N MET A 310 22.06 13.87 -1.91
CA MET A 310 21.10 14.08 -3.01
C MET A 310 21.78 14.54 -4.29
N LEU A 311 22.80 15.40 -4.19
CA LEU A 311 23.58 15.85 -5.34
C LEU A 311 24.35 14.70 -5.99
N HIS A 312 25.03 13.89 -5.18
CA HIS A 312 25.74 12.69 -5.65
C HIS A 312 24.80 11.72 -6.37
N GLN A 313 23.59 11.49 -5.85
CA GLN A 313 22.59 10.65 -6.52
C GLN A 313 22.16 11.22 -7.88
N ALA A 314 22.05 12.55 -8.01
CA ALA A 314 21.70 13.19 -9.26
C ALA A 314 22.84 13.13 -10.30
N GLU A 315 24.07 13.40 -9.88
CA GLU A 315 25.22 13.52 -10.78
C GLU A 315 25.83 12.17 -11.16
N CYS A 316 26.05 11.29 -10.18
CA CYS A 316 26.71 10.01 -10.40
C CYS A 316 25.73 8.93 -10.86
N HIS A 317 24.47 9.00 -10.41
CA HIS A 317 23.50 7.91 -10.58
C HIS A 317 22.24 8.27 -11.37
N ASN A 318 22.10 9.53 -11.79
CA ASN A 318 20.95 10.05 -12.54
C ASN A 318 19.60 9.91 -11.79
N ILE A 319 19.64 9.95 -10.45
CA ILE A 319 18.45 9.87 -9.59
C ILE A 319 18.22 11.23 -8.93
N LEU A 320 17.09 11.87 -9.28
CA LEU A 320 16.76 13.19 -8.76
C LEU A 320 15.77 13.09 -7.58
N LEU A 321 16.32 13.22 -6.35
CA LEU A 321 15.61 13.10 -5.07
C LEU A 321 15.03 14.42 -4.55
#